data_AF-A0A950PAN5-F1
#
_entry.id   AF-A0A950PAN5-F1
#
_cell.length_a   1.000
_cell.length_b   1.000
_cell.length_c   1.000
_cell.angle_alpha   90.00
_cell.angle_beta   90.00
_cell.angle_gamma   90.00
#
_symmetry.space_group_name_H-M   'P 1'
#
loop_
_entity.id
_entity.type
_entity.pdbx_description
1 polymer ?
#
loop_
_entity_poly.entity_id
_entity_poly.type
_entity_poly.pdbx_seq_one_letter_code
_entity_poly.pdbx_strand_id
1 'polypeptide(L)'
;MTGLIALAGFLVFAARRLLTYLHIFQQEEYDGPRFLRWLIQSVAFDRRLSLAIIVLFVAQTIVGGGAPAWLFPAAVGIVCIAAAAVERDPRKNAKKPLAMTARAKRIYVIGGLLLLAIGIAAALGTDIVLVWLGPVQLVPIALVLGNLLLTPSENRVQRRYWQEAHDKLKRMDPMVIAVTGSYGKTSVKHILGHVLETAAPTLITPGSVNTAMGIA
;
A
#
# COMPACT_ATOMS: atom_id res chain seq x y z
N MET A 1 -28.53 13.33 0.51
CA MET A 1 -28.51 11.87 0.79
C MET A 1 -28.13 11.04 -0.42
N THR A 2 -28.35 11.53 -1.63
CA THR A 2 -28.00 10.90 -2.92
C THR A 2 -26.50 10.58 -3.10
N GLY A 3 -25.61 11.40 -2.53
CA GLY A 3 -24.17 11.16 -2.50
C GLY A 3 -23.74 9.83 -1.83
N LEU A 4 -24.58 9.21 -0.98
CA LEU A 4 -24.27 7.92 -0.36
C LEU A 4 -24.21 6.77 -1.39
N ILE A 5 -24.92 6.90 -2.52
CA ILE A 5 -24.87 5.91 -3.60
C ILE A 5 -23.48 5.93 -4.26
N ALA A 6 -22.96 7.13 -4.53
CA ALA A 6 -21.60 7.30 -5.03
C ALA A 6 -20.56 6.80 -4.02
N LEU A 7 -20.77 7.04 -2.73
CA LEU A 7 -19.91 6.53 -1.66
C LEU A 7 -19.78 5.02 -1.69
N ALA A 8 -20.89 4.28 -1.82
CA ALA A 8 -20.85 2.82 -1.87
C ALA A 8 -19.98 2.31 -3.03
N GLY A 9 -20.16 2.87 -4.23
CA GLY A 9 -19.34 2.51 -5.39
C GLY A 9 -17.87 2.92 -5.22
N PHE A 10 -17.62 4.11 -4.68
CA PHE A 10 -16.27 4.58 -4.37
C PHE A 10 -15.56 3.68 -3.37
N LEU A 11 -16.23 3.19 -2.32
CA LEU A 11 -15.60 2.30 -1.33
C LEU A 11 -15.17 0.97 -1.95
N VAL A 12 -15.96 0.42 -2.88
CA VAL A 12 -15.58 -0.79 -3.63
C VAL A 12 -14.33 -0.55 -4.47
N PHE A 13 -14.28 0.59 -5.17
CA PHE A 13 -13.10 1.01 -5.93
C PHE A 13 -11.88 1.23 -5.03
N ALA A 14 -12.02 2.03 -3.98
CA ALA A 14 -10.98 2.33 -3.02
C ALA A 14 -10.40 1.06 -2.39
N ALA A 15 -11.24 0.09 -2.02
CA ALA A 15 -10.81 -1.17 -1.44
C ALA A 15 -9.92 -1.99 -2.40
N ARG A 16 -10.26 -2.02 -3.69
CA ARG A 16 -9.45 -2.70 -4.74
C ARG A 16 -8.17 -1.91 -5.04
N ARG A 17 -8.29 -0.59 -5.22
CA ARG A 17 -7.17 0.27 -5.56
C ARG A 17 -6.13 0.35 -4.45
N LEU A 18 -6.57 0.36 -3.19
CA LEU A 18 -5.70 0.26 -2.02
C LEU A 18 -4.88 -1.03 -2.03
N LEU A 19 -5.46 -2.18 -2.41
CA LEU A 19 -4.69 -3.44 -2.51
C LEU A 19 -3.62 -3.34 -3.58
N THR A 20 -3.97 -2.77 -4.73
CA THR A 20 -3.06 -2.58 -5.87
C THR A 20 -1.86 -1.71 -5.47
N TYR A 21 -2.08 -0.57 -4.82
CA TYR A 21 -0.99 0.28 -4.38
C TYR A 21 -0.24 -0.29 -3.17
N LEU A 22 -0.93 -0.93 -2.23
CA LEU A 22 -0.28 -1.58 -1.08
C LEU A 22 0.70 -2.67 -1.53
N HIS A 23 0.39 -3.37 -2.60
CA HIS A 23 1.29 -4.35 -3.20
C HIS A 23 2.63 -3.73 -3.60
N ILE A 24 2.60 -2.59 -4.27
CA ILE A 24 3.79 -1.87 -4.73
C ILE A 24 4.48 -1.21 -3.55
N PHE A 25 3.71 -0.64 -2.63
CA PHE A 25 4.25 -0.03 -1.42
C PHE A 25 5.00 -1.05 -0.54
N GLN A 26 4.53 -2.30 -0.49
CA GLN A 26 5.25 -3.39 0.19
C GLN A 26 6.56 -3.77 -0.53
N GLN A 27 6.61 -3.69 -1.86
CA GLN A 27 7.83 -3.95 -2.62
C GLN A 27 8.88 -2.86 -2.43
N GLU A 28 8.44 -1.61 -2.24
CA GLU A 28 9.28 -0.47 -1.87
C GLU A 28 9.56 -0.42 -0.36
N GLU A 29 9.45 -1.55 0.35
CA GLU A 29 9.75 -1.68 1.79
C GLU A 29 8.96 -0.71 2.70
N TYR A 30 7.80 -0.25 2.24
CA TYR A 30 6.97 0.78 2.88
C TYR A 30 7.68 2.13 3.05
N ASP A 31 8.63 2.45 2.18
CA ASP A 31 9.28 3.75 2.07
C ASP A 31 8.36 4.74 1.31
N GLY A 32 7.79 5.70 2.05
CA GLY A 32 6.86 6.68 1.49
C GLY A 32 7.47 7.51 0.35
N PRO A 33 8.63 8.15 0.54
CA PRO A 33 9.30 8.93 -0.51
C PRO A 33 9.64 8.13 -1.78
N ARG A 34 10.10 6.88 -1.67
CA ARG A 34 10.35 6.02 -2.84
C ARG A 34 9.05 5.68 -3.55
N PHE A 35 8.02 5.30 -2.80
CA PHE A 35 6.70 5.00 -3.35
C PHE A 35 6.09 6.20 -4.08
N LEU A 36 6.17 7.41 -3.52
CA LEU A 36 5.67 8.63 -4.16
C LEU A 36 6.47 9.01 -5.41
N ARG A 37 7.79 8.87 -5.38
CA ARG A 37 8.62 9.05 -6.60
C ARG A 37 8.24 8.07 -7.69
N TRP A 38 8.07 6.79 -7.34
CA TRP A 38 7.61 5.76 -8.27
C TRP A 38 6.23 6.10 -8.84
N LEU A 39 5.29 6.56 -8.01
CA LEU A 39 3.94 6.94 -8.43
C LEU A 39 3.95 8.03 -9.49
N ILE A 40 4.79 9.06 -9.31
CA ILE A 40 4.95 10.17 -10.25
C ILE A 40 5.64 9.72 -11.54
N GLN A 41 6.73 8.96 -11.44
CA GLN A 41 7.51 8.50 -12.60
C GLN A 41 6.74 7.51 -13.49
N SER A 42 5.98 6.61 -12.88
CA SER A 42 5.13 5.65 -13.59
C SER A 42 3.80 6.23 -14.04
N VAL A 43 3.48 7.44 -13.58
CA VAL A 43 2.17 8.10 -13.72
C VAL A 43 1.02 7.14 -13.40
N ALA A 44 1.18 6.37 -12.32
CA ALA A 44 0.26 5.30 -11.94
C ALA A 44 -1.04 5.79 -11.30
N PHE A 45 -1.31 7.10 -11.35
CA PHE A 45 -2.60 7.69 -11.00
C PHE A 45 -3.73 7.19 -11.92
N ASP A 46 -4.96 7.10 -11.39
CA ASP A 46 -6.09 6.62 -12.18
C ASP A 46 -6.54 7.68 -13.20
N ARG A 47 -6.14 7.50 -14.46
CA ARG A 47 -6.57 8.38 -15.56
C ARG A 47 -7.96 8.03 -16.09
N ARG A 48 -8.36 6.76 -16.04
CA ARG A 48 -9.61 6.28 -16.69
C ARG A 48 -10.83 6.72 -15.89
N LEU A 49 -10.81 6.48 -14.59
CA LEU A 49 -11.89 6.89 -13.69
C LEU A 49 -11.97 8.41 -13.59
N SER A 50 -10.82 9.11 -13.57
CA SER A 50 -10.80 10.58 -13.55
C SER A 50 -11.44 11.18 -14.78
N LEU A 51 -11.11 10.67 -15.97
CA LEU A 51 -11.70 11.13 -17.22
C LEU A 51 -13.22 10.86 -17.22
N ALA A 52 -13.66 9.69 -16.75
CA ALA A 52 -15.07 9.39 -16.64
C ALA A 52 -15.81 10.33 -15.66
N ILE A 53 -15.20 10.67 -14.52
CA ILE A 53 -15.75 11.66 -13.56
C ILE A 53 -15.84 13.05 -14.21
N ILE A 54 -14.83 13.48 -14.96
CA ILE A 54 -14.83 14.77 -15.68
C ILE A 54 -15.94 14.79 -16.74
N VAL A 55 -16.11 13.72 -17.51
CA VAL A 55 -17.19 13.60 -18.50
C VAL A 55 -18.57 13.65 -17.83
N LEU A 56 -18.75 12.93 -16.71
CA LEU A 56 -20.00 12.99 -15.94
C LEU A 56 -20.26 14.37 -15.37
N PHE A 57 -19.23 15.09 -14.94
CA PHE A 57 -19.35 16.48 -14.48
C PHE A 57 -19.79 17.42 -15.62
N VAL A 58 -19.20 17.30 -16.81
CA VAL A 58 -19.63 18.08 -17.99
C VAL A 58 -21.07 17.75 -18.37
N ALA A 59 -21.47 16.47 -18.30
CA ALA A 59 -22.87 16.08 -18.52
C ALA A 59 -23.82 16.69 -17.46
N GLN A 60 -23.39 16.73 -16.19
CA GLN A 60 -24.14 17.36 -15.09
C GLN A 60 -24.37 18.84 -15.34
N THR A 61 -23.36 19.57 -15.85
CA THR A 61 -23.49 21.00 -16.12
C THR A 61 -24.37 21.30 -17.34
N ILE A 62 -24.33 20.46 -18.38
CA ILE A 62 -25.16 20.61 -19.59
C ILE A 62 -26.64 20.33 -19.28
N VAL A 63 -26.92 19.26 -18.52
CA VAL A 63 -28.30 18.87 -18.18
C VAL A 63 -28.90 19.80 -17.12
N GLY A 64 -28.05 20.41 -16.28
CA GLY A 64 -28.48 21.33 -15.24
C GLY A 64 -29.41 20.67 -14.21
N GLY A 65 -30.39 21.44 -13.72
CA GLY A 65 -31.36 20.98 -12.71
C GLY A 65 -32.52 20.12 -13.23
N GLY A 66 -32.54 19.79 -14.52
CA GLY A 66 -33.64 19.01 -15.13
C GLY A 66 -33.58 17.51 -14.81
N ALA A 67 -32.44 17.02 -14.30
CA ALA A 67 -32.28 15.62 -13.93
C ALA A 67 -32.65 15.36 -12.46
N PRO A 68 -33.11 14.14 -12.14
CA PRO A 68 -33.25 13.72 -10.74
C PRO A 68 -31.91 13.80 -10.00
N ALA A 69 -31.93 14.29 -8.75
CA ALA A 69 -30.73 14.48 -7.94
C ALA A 69 -29.90 13.20 -7.70
N TRP A 70 -30.50 12.02 -7.87
CA TRP A 70 -29.83 10.72 -7.69
C TRP A 70 -29.08 10.23 -8.93
N LEU A 71 -29.37 10.77 -10.12
CA LEU A 71 -28.88 10.24 -11.40
C LEU A 71 -27.35 10.28 -11.48
N PHE A 72 -26.76 11.45 -11.24
CA PHE A 72 -25.32 11.67 -11.36
C PHE A 72 -24.52 10.96 -10.25
N PRO A 73 -24.92 11.01 -8.96
CA PRO A 73 -24.28 10.19 -7.93
C PRO A 73 -24.36 8.69 -8.20
N ALA A 74 -25.48 8.19 -8.72
CA ALA A 74 -25.60 6.78 -9.11
C ALA A 74 -24.65 6.42 -10.26
N ALA A 75 -24.53 7.29 -11.27
CA ALA A 75 -23.59 7.11 -12.37
C ALA A 75 -22.14 7.05 -11.88
N VAL A 76 -21.73 7.92 -10.94
CA VAL A 76 -20.41 7.85 -10.30
C VAL A 76 -20.20 6.51 -9.62
N GLY A 77 -21.17 6.05 -8.81
CA GLY A 77 -21.10 4.77 -8.13
C GLY A 77 -20.89 3.60 -9.11
N ILE A 78 -21.64 3.58 -10.22
CA ILE A 78 -21.54 2.56 -11.27
C ILE A 78 -20.15 2.59 -11.92
N VAL A 79 -19.65 3.77 -12.30
CA VAL A 79 -18.33 3.90 -12.94
C VAL A 79 -17.22 3.48 -11.97
N CYS A 80 -17.33 3.80 -10.68
CA CYS A 80 -16.40 3.31 -9.65
C CYS A 80 -16.41 1.78 -9.56
N ILE A 81 -17.59 1.15 -9.54
CA ILE A 81 -17.70 -0.32 -9.51
C ILE A 81 -17.10 -0.94 -10.77
N ALA A 82 -17.39 -0.37 -11.94
CA ALA A 82 -16.82 -0.83 -13.21
C ALA A 82 -15.29 -0.73 -13.22
N ALA A 83 -14.73 0.39 -12.75
CA ALA A 83 -13.29 0.55 -12.59
C ALA A 83 -12.70 -0.50 -11.63
N ALA A 84 -13.37 -0.76 -10.51
CA ALA A 84 -12.97 -1.76 -9.52
C ALA A 84 -12.95 -3.19 -10.09
N ALA A 85 -13.88 -3.51 -10.99
CA ALA A 85 -13.98 -4.83 -11.61
C ALA A 85 -12.83 -5.12 -12.60
N VAL A 86 -12.26 -4.07 -13.20
CA VAL A 86 -11.11 -4.18 -14.12
C VAL A 86 -9.79 -4.35 -13.36
N GLU A 87 -9.74 -4.00 -12.07
CA GLU A 87 -8.54 -4.14 -11.27
C GLU A 87 -8.20 -5.60 -10.96
N ARG A 88 -7.00 -6.01 -11.36
CA ARG A 88 -6.48 -7.35 -11.07
C ARG A 88 -6.14 -7.45 -9.60
N ASP A 89 -6.53 -8.56 -8.96
CA ASP A 89 -6.19 -8.82 -7.57
C ASP A 89 -4.68 -9.15 -7.42
N PRO A 90 -3.88 -8.30 -6.76
CA PRO A 90 -2.44 -8.50 -6.62
C PRO A 90 -2.08 -9.64 -5.66
N ARG A 91 -3.05 -10.18 -4.92
CA ARG A 91 -2.84 -11.34 -4.04
C ARG A 91 -2.73 -12.65 -4.81
N LYS A 92 -3.28 -12.70 -6.03
CA LYS A 92 -3.33 -13.93 -6.85
C LYS A 92 -2.57 -13.80 -8.16
N ASN A 93 -2.57 -12.61 -8.77
CA ASN A 93 -2.17 -12.44 -10.17
C ASN A 93 -0.78 -11.80 -10.36
N ALA A 94 0.07 -11.78 -9.32
CA ALA A 94 1.38 -11.14 -9.37
C ALA A 94 2.53 -12.16 -9.25
N LYS A 95 3.64 -11.91 -9.96
CA LYS A 95 4.87 -12.75 -9.90
C LYS A 95 5.38 -12.92 -8.47
N LYS A 96 5.31 -11.84 -7.68
CA LYS A 96 5.43 -11.89 -6.21
C LYS A 96 4.08 -11.45 -5.67
N PRO A 97 3.28 -12.33 -5.05
CA PRO A 97 1.95 -11.95 -4.57
C PRO A 97 2.05 -10.98 -3.38
N LEU A 98 1.03 -10.12 -3.23
CA LEU A 98 0.85 -9.33 -2.01
C LEU A 98 0.63 -10.26 -0.82
N ALA A 99 1.57 -10.29 0.12
CA ALA A 99 1.44 -11.00 1.37
C ALA A 99 0.83 -10.07 2.42
N MET A 100 -0.38 -10.39 2.90
CA MET A 100 -1.08 -9.63 3.93
C MET A 100 -0.49 -9.87 5.33
N THR A 101 0.69 -9.29 5.57
CA THR A 101 1.35 -9.26 6.88
C THR A 101 0.54 -8.46 7.90
N ALA A 102 0.87 -8.58 9.19
CA ALA A 102 0.22 -7.78 10.22
C ALA A 102 0.39 -6.26 9.97
N ARG A 103 1.58 -5.83 9.53
CA ARG A 103 1.84 -4.42 9.14
C ARG A 103 1.00 -4.01 7.92
N ALA A 104 0.99 -4.83 6.87
CA ALA A 104 0.20 -4.55 5.66
C ALA A 104 -1.30 -4.41 5.97
N LYS A 105 -1.85 -5.30 6.80
CA LYS A 105 -3.25 -5.24 7.26
C LYS A 105 -3.56 -3.94 8.02
N ARG A 106 -2.69 -3.53 8.95
CA ARG A 106 -2.87 -2.26 9.68
C ARG A 106 -2.86 -1.06 8.74
N ILE A 107 -1.91 -1.00 7.80
CA ILE A 107 -1.84 0.09 6.80
C ILE A 107 -3.09 0.09 5.93
N TYR A 108 -3.54 -1.07 5.46
CA TYR A 108 -4.75 -1.22 4.65
C TYR A 108 -5.99 -0.70 5.38
N VAL A 109 -6.17 -1.09 6.65
CA VAL A 109 -7.31 -0.68 7.47
C VAL A 109 -7.29 0.84 7.71
N ILE A 110 -6.15 1.41 8.12
CA ILE A 110 -6.07 2.85 8.39
C ILE A 110 -6.24 3.66 7.09
N GLY A 111 -5.61 3.24 5.99
CA GLY A 111 -5.81 3.87 4.69
C GLY A 111 -7.27 3.81 4.24
N GLY A 112 -7.95 2.68 4.46
CA GLY A 112 -9.38 2.52 4.21
C GLY A 112 -10.26 3.43 5.06
N LEU A 113 -9.96 3.57 6.35
CA LEU A 113 -10.68 4.48 7.26
C LEU A 113 -10.50 5.95 6.87
N LEU A 114 -9.30 6.36 6.45
CA LEU A 114 -9.05 7.71 5.94
C LEU A 114 -9.86 7.98 4.67
N LEU A 115 -9.89 7.05 3.73
CA LEU A 115 -10.69 7.19 2.51
C LEU A 115 -12.19 7.14 2.78
N LEU A 116 -12.64 6.36 3.77
CA LEU A 116 -14.03 6.38 4.21
C LEU A 116 -14.41 7.76 4.75
N ALA A 117 -13.58 8.36 5.62
CA ALA A 117 -13.84 9.70 6.16
C ALA A 117 -13.88 10.76 5.05
N ILE A 118 -12.92 10.73 4.12
CA ILE A 118 -12.86 11.63 2.97
C ILE A 118 -14.07 11.42 2.04
N GLY A 119 -14.47 10.17 1.81
CA GLY A 119 -15.63 9.82 1.00
C GLY A 119 -16.95 10.27 1.63
N ILE A 120 -17.11 10.15 2.95
CA ILE A 120 -18.28 10.66 3.68
C ILE A 120 -18.35 12.18 3.56
N ALA A 121 -17.23 12.88 3.74
CA ALA A 121 -17.17 14.33 3.57
C ALA A 121 -17.57 14.76 2.15
N ALA A 122 -17.08 14.05 1.13
CA ALA A 122 -17.48 14.26 -0.26
C ALA A 122 -18.97 14.02 -0.50
N ALA A 123 -19.51 12.92 0.03
CA ALA A 123 -20.92 12.52 -0.14
C ALA A 123 -21.93 13.44 0.57
N LEU A 124 -21.52 14.07 1.67
CA LEU A 124 -22.37 14.97 2.46
C LEU A 124 -22.19 16.44 2.10
N GLY A 125 -21.03 16.81 1.54
CA GLY A 125 -20.71 18.21 1.25
C GLY A 125 -21.39 18.77 0.00
N THR A 126 -21.55 17.97 -1.06
CA THR A 126 -22.14 18.42 -2.33
C THR A 126 -22.61 17.26 -3.20
N ASP A 127 -23.60 17.51 -4.06
CA ASP A 127 -24.01 16.59 -5.13
C ASP A 127 -23.22 16.81 -6.45
N ILE A 128 -22.23 17.70 -6.45
CA ILE A 128 -21.35 17.93 -7.61
C ILE A 128 -20.43 16.72 -7.80
N VAL A 129 -20.52 16.07 -8.97
CA VAL A 129 -19.75 14.86 -9.30
C VAL A 129 -18.24 15.06 -9.21
N LEU A 130 -17.76 16.26 -9.55
CA LEU A 130 -16.33 16.59 -9.55
C LEU A 130 -15.67 16.40 -8.18
N VAL A 131 -16.42 16.48 -7.08
CA VAL A 131 -15.88 16.29 -5.72
C VAL A 131 -15.24 14.91 -5.54
N TRP A 132 -15.69 13.90 -6.29
CA TRP A 132 -15.17 12.53 -6.22
C TRP A 132 -13.78 12.35 -6.84
N LEU A 133 -13.29 13.34 -7.61
CA LEU A 133 -11.94 13.31 -8.14
C LEU A 133 -10.88 13.29 -7.02
N GLY A 134 -11.11 14.08 -5.96
CA GLY A 134 -10.22 14.14 -4.80
C GLY A 134 -10.05 12.78 -4.11
N PRO A 135 -11.12 12.16 -3.59
CA PRO A 135 -11.06 10.84 -2.96
C PRO A 135 -10.39 9.77 -3.85
N VAL A 136 -10.65 9.77 -5.16
CA VAL A 136 -10.05 8.83 -6.12
C VAL A 136 -8.54 9.02 -6.25
N GLN A 137 -8.05 10.26 -6.29
CA GLN A 137 -6.61 10.54 -6.41
C GLN A 137 -5.85 10.47 -5.08
N LEU A 138 -6.55 10.56 -3.95
CA LEU A 138 -5.95 10.49 -2.62
C LEU A 138 -5.66 9.06 -2.15
N VAL A 139 -6.09 8.02 -2.88
CA VAL A 139 -5.85 6.61 -2.51
C VAL A 139 -4.38 6.27 -2.20
N PRO A 140 -3.39 6.58 -3.07
CA PRO A 140 -1.98 6.29 -2.75
C PRO A 140 -1.47 7.11 -1.57
N ILE A 141 -1.95 8.34 -1.39
CA ILE A 141 -1.57 9.22 -0.29
C ILE A 141 -2.11 8.68 1.04
N ALA A 142 -3.33 8.13 1.05
CA ALA A 142 -3.92 7.51 2.22
C ALA A 142 -3.09 6.32 2.75
N LEU A 143 -2.41 5.56 1.89
CA LEU A 143 -1.48 4.51 2.32
C LEU A 143 -0.24 5.08 3.00
N VAL A 144 0.36 6.13 2.42
CA VAL A 144 1.55 6.79 2.99
C VAL A 144 1.21 7.41 4.34
N LEU A 145 0.08 8.12 4.44
CA LEU A 145 -0.42 8.66 5.70
C LEU A 145 -0.73 7.56 6.72
N GLY A 146 -1.37 6.47 6.29
CA GLY A 146 -1.63 5.32 7.15
C GLY A 146 -0.36 4.70 7.73
N ASN A 147 0.69 4.57 6.90
CA ASN A 147 2.00 4.12 7.38
C ASN A 147 2.66 5.14 8.31
N LEU A 148 2.57 6.44 8.00
CA LEU A 148 3.13 7.50 8.86
C LEU A 148 2.51 7.47 10.26
N LEU A 149 1.18 7.35 10.35
CA LEU A 149 0.44 7.21 11.61
C LEU A 149 0.84 5.95 12.41
N LEU A 150 1.21 4.87 11.71
CA LEU A 150 1.63 3.62 12.34
C LEU A 150 3.11 3.60 12.75
N THR A 151 3.95 4.44 12.15
CA THR A 151 5.40 4.54 12.41
C THR A 151 5.79 4.44 13.89
N PRO A 152 5.19 5.19 14.84
CA PRO A 152 5.59 5.10 16.24
C PRO A 152 5.36 3.71 16.84
N SER A 153 4.21 3.09 16.54
CA SER A 153 3.89 1.74 17.00
C SER A 153 4.80 0.69 16.36
N GLU A 154 5.09 0.85 15.06
CA GLU A 154 5.93 -0.07 14.30
C GLU A 154 7.39 0.00 14.79
N ASN A 155 7.92 1.20 15.01
CA ASN A 155 9.26 1.42 15.53
C ASN A 155 9.45 0.81 16.92
N ARG A 156 8.40 0.83 17.75
CA ARG A 156 8.45 0.18 19.07
C ARG A 156 8.57 -1.34 18.94
N VAL A 157 7.79 -1.94 18.04
CA VAL A 157 7.84 -3.39 17.76
C VAL A 157 9.20 -3.77 17.18
N GLN A 158 9.69 -3.03 16.19
CA GLN A 158 10.99 -3.26 15.56
C GLN A 158 12.14 -3.13 16.57
N ARG A 159 12.10 -2.10 17.41
CA ARG A 159 13.12 -1.89 18.45
C ARG A 159 13.16 -3.04 19.44
N ARG A 160 12.01 -3.61 19.81
CA ARG A 160 11.95 -4.77 20.69
C ARG A 160 12.68 -5.98 20.08
N TYR A 161 12.37 -6.34 18.84
CA TYR A 161 13.05 -7.46 18.17
C TYR A 161 14.55 -7.19 18.02
N TRP A 162 14.93 -5.97 17.65
CA TRP A 162 16.33 -5.58 17.57
C TRP A 162 17.06 -5.72 18.92
N GLN A 163 16.44 -5.27 20.01
CA GLN A 163 16.99 -5.41 21.37
C GLN A 163 17.11 -6.89 21.77
N GLU A 164 16.09 -7.70 21.52
CA GLU A 164 16.12 -9.13 21.82
C GLU A 164 17.25 -9.85 21.07
N ALA A 165 17.45 -9.54 19.79
CA ALA A 165 18.52 -10.08 18.97
C ALA A 165 19.89 -9.63 19.46
N HIS A 166 20.04 -8.33 19.75
CA HIS A 166 21.27 -7.73 20.25
C HIS A 166 21.68 -8.31 21.61
N ASP A 167 20.74 -8.48 22.54
CA ASP A 167 21.00 -9.05 23.86
C ASP A 167 21.37 -10.53 23.76
N LYS A 168 20.77 -11.28 22.82
CA LYS A 168 21.16 -12.67 22.54
C LYS A 168 22.58 -12.75 21.99
N LEU A 169 22.93 -11.91 21.01
CA LEU A 169 24.29 -11.86 20.46
C LEU A 169 25.31 -11.50 21.53
N LYS A 170 25.04 -10.50 22.37
CA LYS A 170 25.92 -10.13 23.49
C LYS A 170 26.10 -11.24 24.53
N ARG A 171 25.06 -12.02 24.82
CA ARG A 171 25.14 -13.13 25.77
C ARG A 171 25.92 -14.33 25.22
N MET A 172 25.79 -14.61 23.93
CA MET A 172 26.50 -15.73 23.29
C MET A 172 27.93 -15.38 22.89
N ASP A 173 28.23 -14.09 22.70
CA ASP A 173 29.51 -13.56 22.23
C ASP A 173 30.11 -14.34 21.03
N PRO A 174 29.34 -14.57 19.95
CA PRO A 174 29.82 -15.36 18.82
C PRO A 174 30.81 -14.56 17.96
N MET A 175 31.63 -15.27 17.20
CA MET A 175 32.38 -14.66 16.10
C MET A 175 31.41 -14.21 14.99
N VAL A 176 31.32 -12.90 14.76
CA VAL A 176 30.44 -12.33 13.74
C VAL A 176 31.23 -12.04 12.45
N ILE A 177 30.82 -12.67 11.35
CA ILE A 177 31.40 -12.46 10.02
C ILE A 177 30.38 -11.76 9.11
N ALA A 178 30.71 -10.56 8.65
CA ALA A 178 29.87 -9.81 7.71
C ALA A 178 30.34 -10.02 6.26
N VAL A 179 29.45 -10.53 5.40
CA VAL A 179 29.70 -10.69 3.96
C VAL A 179 29.06 -9.53 3.18
N THR A 180 29.89 -8.67 2.59
CA THR A 180 29.46 -7.49 1.81
C THR A 180 29.98 -7.54 0.36
N GLY A 181 29.52 -6.62 -0.49
CA GLY A 181 29.96 -6.48 -1.88
C GLY A 181 28.80 -6.30 -2.87
N SER A 182 29.10 -5.91 -4.10
CA SER A 182 28.06 -5.71 -5.14
C SER A 182 27.46 -7.05 -5.62
N TYR A 183 28.30 -8.09 -5.77
CA TYR A 183 27.93 -9.40 -6.31
C TYR A 183 28.39 -10.55 -5.41
N GLY A 184 27.86 -11.75 -5.62
CA GLY A 184 28.33 -12.98 -4.97
C GLY A 184 28.00 -13.17 -3.48
N LYS A 185 27.47 -12.16 -2.79
CA LYS A 185 27.16 -12.20 -1.34
C LYS A 185 26.44 -13.47 -0.88
N THR A 186 25.37 -13.85 -1.58
CA THR A 186 24.56 -15.03 -1.23
C THR A 186 25.34 -16.32 -1.39
N SER A 187 26.03 -16.51 -2.52
CA SER A 187 26.83 -17.71 -2.75
C SER A 187 27.99 -17.80 -1.75
N VAL A 188 28.70 -16.69 -1.52
CA VAL A 188 29.85 -16.63 -0.60
C VAL A 188 29.41 -16.93 0.82
N LYS A 189 28.31 -16.35 1.34
CA LYS A 189 27.87 -16.64 2.71
C LYS A 189 27.48 -18.10 2.91
N HIS A 190 26.88 -18.74 1.90
CA HIS A 190 26.47 -20.14 2.00
C HIS A 190 27.66 -21.09 1.91
N ILE A 191 28.61 -20.83 0.99
CA ILE A 191 29.85 -21.61 0.90
C ILE A 191 30.65 -21.48 2.20
N LEU A 192 30.86 -20.25 2.66
CA LEU A 192 31.59 -19.97 3.89
C LEU A 192 30.91 -20.64 5.09
N GLY A 193 29.60 -20.48 5.21
CA GLY A 193 28.83 -21.09 6.30
C GLY A 193 28.93 -22.61 6.29
N HIS A 194 28.83 -23.26 5.13
CA HIS A 194 28.97 -24.71 5.00
C HIS A 194 30.37 -25.21 5.43
N VAL A 195 31.42 -24.45 5.10
CA VAL A 195 32.78 -24.75 5.57
C VAL A 195 32.89 -24.57 7.08
N LEU A 196 32.36 -23.48 7.64
CA LEU A 196 32.45 -23.18 9.07
C LEU A 196 31.62 -24.14 9.94
N GLU A 197 30.49 -24.63 9.44
CA GLU A 197 29.66 -25.65 10.10
C GLU A 197 30.43 -26.94 10.40
N THR A 198 31.50 -27.24 9.65
CA THR A 198 32.37 -28.40 9.94
C THR A 198 33.27 -28.20 11.16
N ALA A 199 33.52 -26.94 11.56
CA ALA A 199 34.42 -26.58 12.64
C ALA A 199 33.69 -26.10 13.91
N ALA A 200 32.56 -25.42 13.77
CA ALA A 200 31.79 -24.89 14.89
C ALA A 200 30.30 -24.68 14.54
N PRO A 201 29.40 -24.67 15.55
CA PRO A 201 28.01 -24.26 15.35
C PRO A 201 27.95 -22.89 14.68
N THR A 202 27.36 -22.84 13.49
CA THR A 202 27.34 -21.65 12.64
C THR A 202 25.90 -21.28 12.30
N LEU A 203 25.58 -19.99 12.40
CA LEU A 203 24.28 -19.44 12.02
C LEU A 203 24.44 -18.58 10.75
N ILE A 204 23.73 -18.97 9.68
CA ILE A 204 23.74 -18.26 8.40
C ILE A 204 22.38 -17.60 8.19
N THR A 205 22.35 -16.33 7.77
CA THR A 205 21.09 -15.66 7.44
C THR A 205 20.42 -16.35 6.24
N PRO A 206 19.10 -16.60 6.28
CA PRO A 206 18.42 -17.34 5.21
C PRO A 206 18.34 -16.54 3.90
N GLY A 207 18.39 -17.24 2.76
CA GLY A 207 18.13 -16.68 1.44
C GLY A 207 18.95 -15.42 1.13
N SER A 208 18.29 -14.34 0.67
CA SER A 208 18.94 -13.04 0.41
C SER A 208 18.62 -11.99 1.48
N VAL A 209 18.27 -12.40 2.70
CA VAL A 209 17.91 -11.46 3.77
C VAL A 209 19.13 -10.64 4.19
N ASN A 210 19.00 -9.31 4.10
CA ASN A 210 20.07 -8.34 4.33
C ASN A 210 19.62 -7.07 5.08
N THR A 211 18.33 -6.98 5.44
CA THR A 211 17.80 -5.84 6.20
C THR A 211 18.00 -6.04 7.69
N ALA A 212 18.20 -4.96 8.45
CA ALA A 212 18.44 -5.04 9.89
C ALA A 212 17.32 -5.83 10.61
N MET A 213 16.06 -5.59 10.24
CA MET A 213 14.91 -6.30 10.81
C MET A 213 14.73 -7.74 10.32
N GLY A 214 15.35 -8.12 9.21
CA GLY A 214 15.38 -9.51 8.77
C GLY A 214 16.50 -10.31 9.44
N ILE A 215 17.53 -9.63 9.94
CA ILE A 215 18.67 -10.24 10.65
C ILE A 215 18.40 -10.34 12.16
N ALA A 216 17.71 -9.34 12.74
CA ALA A 216 17.28 -9.33 14.14
C ALA A 216 16.17 -10.36 14.41
#